data_AF-A0A3D5FH09-F1
#
_entry.id   AF-A0A3D5FH09-F1
#
_cell.length_a   1.000
_cell.length_b   1.000
_cell.length_c   1.000
_cell.angle_alpha   90.00
_cell.angle_beta   90.00
_cell.angle_gamma   90.00
#
_symmetry.space_group_name_H-M   'P 1'
#
loop_
_entity.id
_entity.type
_entity.pdbx_description
1 polymer ?
#
loop_
_entity_poly.entity_id
_entity_poly.type
_entity_poly.pdbx_seq_one_letter_code
_entity_poly.pdbx_strand_id
1 'polypeptide(L)' 'LATLKRNIPHLNYSLDARFPITGAAVQPRAGTARHDAVAWGYARAADQCGVDIIQNCEVTGVTRDGGQVT' A
#
# COMPACT_ATOMS: atom_id res chain seq x y z
N LEU A 1 -14.37 -24.63 6.57
CA LEU A 1 -12.99 -24.18 6.24
C LEU A 1 -12.37 -24.80 4.98
N ALA A 2 -12.99 -25.77 4.29
CA ALA A 2 -12.37 -26.47 3.15
C ALA A 2 -11.80 -25.55 2.05
N THR A 3 -12.57 -24.54 1.63
CA THR A 3 -12.11 -23.54 0.65
C THR A 3 -10.92 -22.74 1.16
N LEU A 4 -10.92 -22.30 2.42
CA LEU A 4 -9.82 -21.55 3.03
C LEU A 4 -8.55 -22.42 3.12
N LYS A 5 -8.68 -23.67 3.59
CA LYS A 5 -7.58 -24.64 3.69
C LYS A 5 -6.95 -24.98 2.34
N ARG A 6 -7.76 -25.09 1.28
CA ARG A 6 -7.25 -25.29 -0.09
C ARG A 6 -6.43 -24.11 -0.60
N ASN A 7 -6.83 -22.88 -0.27
CA ASN A 7 -6.17 -21.67 -0.77
C ASN A 7 -4.97 -21.23 0.09
N ILE A 8 -5.05 -21.36 1.41
CA ILE A 8 -4.02 -20.97 2.38
C ILE A 8 -3.71 -22.17 3.30
N PRO A 9 -3.01 -23.22 2.82
CA PRO A 9 -2.85 -24.47 3.56
C PRO A 9 -1.97 -24.36 4.81
N HIS A 10 -1.19 -23.28 4.94
CA HIS A 10 -0.18 -23.11 5.99
C HIS A 10 -0.73 -22.63 7.35
N LEU A 11 -2.02 -22.27 7.44
CA LEU A 11 -2.64 -21.88 8.72
C LEU A 11 -2.89 -23.09 9.63
N ASN A 12 -3.00 -22.85 10.94
CA ASN A 12 -3.44 -23.88 11.88
C ASN A 12 -4.98 -24.03 11.84
N TYR A 13 -5.46 -25.18 11.37
CA TYR A 13 -6.89 -25.52 11.27
C TYR A 13 -7.39 -26.47 12.38
N SER A 14 -6.56 -26.73 13.39
CA SER A 14 -6.92 -27.65 14.46
C SER A 14 -8.01 -27.07 15.38
N LEU A 15 -8.90 -27.94 15.86
CA LEU A 15 -9.96 -27.57 16.80
C LEU A 15 -9.44 -27.40 18.24
N ASP A 16 -8.22 -27.86 18.53
CA ASP A 16 -7.54 -27.68 19.82
C ASP A 16 -6.83 -26.33 19.96
N ALA A 17 -6.81 -25.51 18.91
CA ALA A 17 -6.28 -24.16 18.97
C ALA A 17 -7.07 -23.33 19.98
N ARG A 18 -6.39 -22.44 20.73
CA ARG A 18 -7.04 -21.57 21.74
C ARG A 18 -8.26 -20.82 21.17
N PHE A 19 -8.16 -20.37 19.92
CA PHE A 19 -9.25 -19.77 19.15
C PHE A 19 -9.30 -20.41 17.76
N PRO A 20 -10.15 -21.44 17.57
CA PRO A 20 -10.26 -22.10 16.28
C PRO A 20 -10.77 -21.14 15.20
N ILE A 21 -10.22 -21.24 13.99
CA ILE A 21 -10.67 -20.44 12.84
C ILE A 21 -12.11 -20.82 12.52
N THR A 22 -13.03 -19.85 12.53
CA THR A 22 -14.44 -20.07 12.16
C THR A 22 -14.74 -19.69 10.71
N GLY A 23 -13.95 -18.77 10.13
CA GLY A 23 -14.09 -18.29 8.76
C GLY A 23 -13.10 -17.18 8.43
N ALA A 24 -13.23 -16.59 7.24
CA ALA A 24 -12.43 -15.45 6.78
C ALA A 24 -13.24 -14.60 5.79
N ALA A 25 -13.03 -13.29 5.80
CA ALA A 25 -13.43 -12.40 4.71
C ALA A 25 -12.32 -12.40 3.65
N VAL A 26 -12.69 -12.64 2.38
CA VAL A 26 -11.71 -12.85 1.31
C VAL A 26 -11.97 -11.87 0.17
N GLN A 27 -10.97 -11.07 -0.17
CA GLN A 27 -10.95 -10.20 -1.36
C GLN A 27 -9.89 -10.74 -2.34
N PRO A 28 -10.28 -11.49 -3.39
CA PRO A 28 -9.33 -12.15 -4.30
C PRO A 28 -8.38 -11.21 -5.06
N ARG A 29 -8.73 -9.93 -5.19
CA ARG A 29 -7.92 -8.91 -5.86
C ARG A 29 -6.95 -8.17 -4.93
N ALA A 30 -6.96 -8.47 -3.63
CA ALA A 30 -5.99 -7.93 -2.70
C ALA A 30 -4.60 -8.54 -2.94
N GLY A 31 -3.55 -7.89 -2.44
CA GLY A 31 -2.18 -8.37 -2.58
C GLY A 31 -1.17 -7.45 -1.92
N THR A 32 0.10 -7.68 -2.18
CA THR A 32 1.22 -6.85 -1.72
C THR A 32 1.93 -6.19 -2.89
N ALA A 33 2.60 -5.08 -2.65
CA ALA A 33 3.49 -4.44 -3.62
C ALA A 33 4.82 -4.07 -2.96
N ARG A 34 5.90 -4.03 -3.74
CA ARG A 34 7.20 -3.51 -3.28
C ARG A 34 7.10 -1.98 -3.27
N HIS A 35 6.98 -1.40 -2.09
CA HIS A 35 6.59 0.01 -1.94
C HIS A 35 7.58 0.99 -2.60
N ASP A 36 8.87 0.68 -2.55
CA ASP A 36 9.95 1.40 -3.25
C ASP A 36 9.74 1.38 -4.76
N ALA A 37 9.45 0.21 -5.33
CA ALA A 37 9.22 0.06 -6.76
C ALA A 37 7.97 0.82 -7.23
N VAL A 38 6.94 0.90 -6.38
CA VAL A 38 5.75 1.71 -6.68
C VAL A 38 6.13 3.18 -6.74
N ALA A 39 6.82 3.70 -5.72
CA ALA A 39 7.25 5.10 -5.69
C ALA A 39 8.17 5.44 -6.89
N TRP A 40 9.14 4.58 -7.19
CA TRP A 40 10.05 4.75 -8.33
C TRP A 40 9.35 4.61 -9.68
N GLY A 41 8.36 3.73 -9.78
CA GLY A 41 7.53 3.59 -10.97
C GLY A 41 6.79 4.88 -11.31
N TYR A 42 6.18 5.50 -10.30
CA TYR A 42 5.54 6.81 -10.45
C TYR A 42 6.55 7.91 -10.75
N ALA A 43 7.66 7.99 -10.01
CA ALA A 43 8.70 9.00 -10.23
C ALA A 43 9.22 8.96 -11.68
N ARG A 44 9.53 7.77 -12.19
CA ARG A 44 10.00 7.58 -13.57
C ARG A 44 8.99 8.08 -14.61
N ALA A 45 7.72 7.73 -14.45
CA ALA A 45 6.69 8.14 -15.41
C ALA A 45 6.40 9.65 -15.32
N ALA A 46 6.39 10.21 -14.11
CA ALA A 46 6.20 11.64 -13.90
C ALA A 46 7.32 12.46 -14.53
N ASP A 47 8.58 12.07 -14.35
CA ASP A 47 9.76 12.67 -14.99
C ASP A 47 9.65 12.63 -16.53
N GLN A 48 9.25 11.48 -17.09
CA GLN A 48 8.99 11.35 -18.54
C GLN A 48 7.86 12.26 -19.04
N CYS A 49 6.92 12.63 -18.18
CA CYS A 49 5.86 13.59 -18.47
C CYS A 49 6.27 15.05 -18.19
N GLY A 50 7.53 15.31 -17.81
CA GLY A 50 8.07 16.64 -17.57
C GLY A 50 7.86 17.19 -16.16
N VAL A 51 7.58 16.33 -15.17
CA VAL A 51 7.48 16.74 -13.76
C VAL A 51 8.88 16.83 -13.15
N ASP A 52 9.21 17.96 -12.53
CA ASP A 52 10.44 18.13 -11.75
C ASP A 52 10.33 17.46 -10.38
N ILE A 53 11.26 16.55 -10.09
CA ILE A 53 11.35 15.87 -8.78
C ILE A 53 12.54 16.45 -8.01
N ILE A 54 12.26 17.39 -7.11
CA ILE A 54 13.29 18.09 -6.33
C ILE A 54 13.47 17.42 -4.96
N GLN A 55 14.58 16.71 -4.78
CA GLN A 55 14.96 16.11 -3.50
C GLN A 55 15.77 17.09 -2.66
N ASN A 56 15.90 16.79 -1.36
CA ASN A 56 16.65 17.63 -0.41
C ASN A 56 16.21 19.10 -0.38
N CYS A 57 14.94 19.36 -0.73
CA CYS A 57 14.32 20.67 -0.77
C CYS A 57 13.27 20.76 0.34
N GLU A 58 13.70 21.09 1.55
CA GLU A 58 12.78 21.30 2.66
C GLU A 58 11.98 22.59 2.42
N VAL A 59 10.65 22.48 2.42
CA VAL A 59 9.77 23.64 2.38
C VAL A 59 9.69 24.22 3.79
N THR A 60 10.23 25.42 3.99
CA THR A 60 10.30 26.09 5.31
C THR A 60 9.17 27.10 5.56
N GLY A 61 8.38 27.40 4.53
CA GLY A 61 7.27 28.36 4.61
C GLY A 61 6.41 28.33 3.35
N VAL A 62 5.25 29.00 3.44
CA VAL A 62 4.31 29.18 2.32
C VAL A 62 3.90 30.64 2.27
N THR A 63 4.19 31.33 1.17
CA THR A 63 3.79 32.73 0.98
C THR A 63 2.31 32.80 0.66
N ARG A 64 1.64 33.82 1.22
CA ARG A 64 0.22 34.07 0.98
C ARG A 64 -0.04 35.56 0.85
N ASP A 65 -0.93 35.92 -0.06
CA ASP A 65 -1.46 37.28 -0.21
C ASP A 65 -2.99 37.22 -0.31
N GLY A 66 -3.69 38.08 0.44
CA GLY A 66 -5.15 38.13 0.44
C GLY A 66 -5.87 36.81 0.76
N GLY A 67 -5.21 35.86 1.45
CA GLY A 67 -5.76 34.52 1.73
C GLY A 67 -5.50 33.46 0.64
N GLN A 68 -4.77 33.82 -0.43
CA GLN A 68 -4.36 32.91 -1.49
C GLN A 68 -2.87 32.58 -1.40
N VAL A 69 -2.46 31.36 -1.74
CA VAL A 69 -1.03 30.98 -1.85
C VAL A 69 -0.42 31.68 -3.06
N THR A 70 0.73 32.31 -2.87
CA THR A 70 1.48 33.05 -3.89
C THR A 70 2.94 32.64 -3.96
#